data_AF-A0A357CV07-F1
#
_entry.id   AF-A0A357CV07-F1
#
_cell.length_a   1.000
_cell.length_b   1.000
_cell.length_c   1.000
_cell.angle_alpha   90.00
_cell.angle_beta   90.00
_cell.angle_gamma   90.00
#
_symmetry.space_group_name_H-M   'P 1'
#
loop_
_entity.id
_entity.type
_entity.pdbx_description
1 polymer ?
#
loop_
_entity_poly.entity_id
_entity_poly.type
_entity_poly.pdbx_seq_one_letter_code
_entity_poly.pdbx_strand_id
1 'polypeptide(L)'
;HYKKTKNGYSTNVEVLEKLRLYMPEVIEPILYYRQIQKLKSTYADGLLKVISEDGRIHTTFRQTLTMTGRLSSVEPNLQNIPVRTELGKEFRRFFIAEDGCVLIDADYSQI
;
A
#
# COMPACT_ATOMS: atom_id res chain seq x y z
N HIS A 1 -19.47 20.47 -6.43
CA HIS A 1 -18.25 21.25 -6.17
C HIS A 1 -17.02 20.43 -6.52
N TYR A 2 -16.18 20.91 -7.44
CA TYR A 2 -14.92 20.26 -7.83
C TYR A 2 -13.83 20.47 -6.76
N LYS A 3 -13.05 19.42 -6.45
CA LYS A 3 -11.90 19.52 -5.55
C LYS A 3 -10.66 19.86 -6.38
N LYS A 4 -9.91 20.89 -6.00
CA LYS A 4 -8.66 21.32 -6.68
C LYS A 4 -7.46 21.05 -5.78
N THR A 5 -6.33 20.73 -6.40
CA THR A 5 -5.00 20.71 -5.77
C THR A 5 -4.21 21.92 -6.26
N LYS A 6 -2.99 22.13 -5.74
CA LYS A 6 -2.10 23.20 -6.19
C LYS A 6 -1.83 23.17 -7.71
N ASN A 7 -1.92 21.99 -8.33
CA ASN A 7 -1.54 21.77 -9.72
C ASN A 7 -2.73 21.50 -10.67
N GLY A 8 -3.98 21.68 -10.21
CA GLY A 8 -5.15 21.52 -11.07
C GLY A 8 -6.33 20.79 -10.41
N TYR A 9 -7.16 20.14 -11.22
CA TYR A 9 -8.31 19.38 -10.72
C TYR A 9 -7.87 18.09 -10.04
N SER A 10 -8.49 17.77 -8.90
CA SER A 10 -8.21 16.54 -8.18
C SER A 10 -8.81 15.36 -8.92
N THR A 11 -8.00 14.32 -9.09
CA THR A 11 -8.46 13.00 -9.53
C THR A 11 -8.29 11.99 -8.40
N ASN A 12 -8.38 12.39 -7.12
CA ASN A 12 -8.25 11.44 -6.03
C ASN A 12 -9.42 10.42 -6.04
N VAL A 13 -9.27 9.31 -5.29
CA VAL A 13 -10.27 8.23 -5.27
C VAL A 13 -11.66 8.77 -4.90
N GLU A 14 -11.78 9.64 -3.89
CA GLU A 14 -13.07 10.23 -3.48
C GLU A 14 -13.79 11.01 -4.60
N VAL A 15 -13.03 11.77 -5.41
CA VAL A 15 -13.60 12.54 -6.52
C VAL A 15 -13.98 11.60 -7.66
N LEU A 16 -13.11 10.63 -7.98
CA LEU A 16 -13.39 9.65 -9.02
C LEU A 16 -14.63 8.81 -8.66
N GLU A 17 -14.79 8.37 -7.41
CA GLU A 17 -15.98 7.64 -6.97
C GLU A 17 -17.28 8.45 -7.17
N LYS A 18 -17.24 9.76 -6.93
CA LYS A 18 -18.39 10.63 -7.23
C LYS A 18 -18.65 10.77 -8.73
N LEU A 19 -17.59 10.82 -9.55
CA LEU A 19 -17.70 10.91 -11.01
C LEU A 19 -18.14 9.59 -11.65
N ARG A 20 -17.86 8.45 -11.01
CA ARG A 20 -18.29 7.12 -11.44
C ARG A 20 -19.80 7.01 -11.57
N LEU A 21 -20.56 7.74 -10.77
CA LEU A 21 -22.03 7.80 -10.87
C LEU A 21 -22.53 8.41 -12.19
N TYR A 22 -21.70 9.18 -12.89
CA TYR A 22 -22.07 9.91 -14.11
C TYR A 22 -21.40 9.34 -15.36
N MET A 23 -20.19 8.78 -15.24
CA MET A 23 -19.38 8.27 -16.37
C MET A 23 -18.68 6.95 -15.98
N PRO A 24 -19.42 5.90 -15.59
CA PRO A 24 -18.83 4.66 -15.09
C PRO A 24 -17.88 4.00 -16.10
N GLU A 25 -18.21 4.04 -17.40
CA GLU A 25 -17.45 3.43 -18.48
C GLU A 25 -16.02 3.98 -18.63
N VAL A 26 -15.79 5.22 -18.19
CA VAL A 26 -14.46 5.84 -18.20
C VAL A 26 -13.79 5.70 -16.83
N ILE A 27 -14.55 5.87 -15.75
CA ILE A 27 -13.98 5.99 -14.41
C ILE A 27 -13.59 4.62 -13.82
N GLU A 28 -14.35 3.56 -14.10
CA GLU A 28 -14.03 2.22 -13.59
C GLU A 28 -12.67 1.71 -14.09
N PRO A 29 -12.34 1.75 -15.39
CA PRO A 29 -11.01 1.38 -15.88
C PRO A 29 -9.88 2.20 -15.26
N ILE A 30 -10.10 3.49 -15.01
CA ILE A 30 -9.11 4.37 -14.38
C ILE A 30 -8.83 3.96 -12.94
N LEU A 31 -9.88 3.69 -12.15
CA LEU A 31 -9.74 3.24 -10.77
C LEU A 31 -9.04 1.89 -10.71
N TYR A 32 -9.43 0.96 -11.58
CA TYR A 32 -8.80 -0.35 -11.70
C TYR A 32 -7.33 -0.24 -12.08
N TYR A 33 -7.01 0.52 -13.14
CA TYR A 33 -5.63 0.74 -13.57
C TYR A 33 -4.76 1.31 -12.44
N ARG A 34 -5.26 2.30 -11.69
CA ARG A 34 -4.51 2.89 -10.58
C ARG A 34 -4.26 1.90 -9.45
N GLN A 35 -5.23 1.03 -9.15
CA GLN A 35 -5.05 -0.03 -8.17
C GLN A 35 -3.94 -0.98 -8.60
N ILE A 36 -4.02 -1.52 -9.82
CA ILE A 36 -3.02 -2.46 -10.35
C ILE A 36 -1.65 -1.79 -10.46
N GLN A 37 -1.59 -0.56 -10.97
CA GLN A 37 -0.34 0.17 -11.13
C GLN A 37 0.33 0.40 -9.78
N LYS A 38 -0.42 0.74 -8.73
CA LYS A 38 0.14 0.89 -7.38
C LYS A 38 0.65 -0.44 -6.82
N LEU A 39 -0.11 -1.53 -7.01
CA LEU A 39 0.31 -2.88 -6.61
C LEU A 39 1.64 -3.25 -7.28
N LYS A 40 1.72 -3.08 -8.60
CA LYS A 40 2.93 -3.34 -9.37
C LYS A 40 4.09 -2.43 -8.96
N SER A 41 3.92 -1.11 -9.06
CA SER A 41 5.03 -0.17 -8.90
C SER A 41 5.59 -0.13 -7.49
N THR A 42 4.71 -0.14 -6.48
CA THR A 42 5.13 0.02 -5.09
C THR A 42 5.50 -1.30 -4.45
N TYR A 43 4.69 -2.35 -4.68
CA TYR A 43 4.81 -3.58 -3.90
C TYR A 43 5.46 -4.73 -4.66
N ALA A 44 5.38 -4.77 -5.99
CA ALA A 44 6.16 -5.74 -6.77
C ALA A 44 7.54 -5.16 -7.09
N ASP A 45 7.61 -4.25 -8.06
CA ASP A 45 8.86 -3.68 -8.56
C ASP A 45 9.62 -2.91 -7.48
N GLY A 46 8.89 -2.23 -6.58
CA GLY A 46 9.47 -1.45 -5.50
C GLY A 46 10.14 -2.29 -4.41
N LEU A 47 9.49 -3.38 -3.96
CA LEU A 47 10.04 -4.25 -2.93
C LEU A 47 11.17 -5.13 -3.47
N LEU A 48 11.08 -5.61 -4.71
CA LEU A 48 12.14 -6.39 -5.34
C LEU A 48 13.49 -5.65 -5.39
N LYS A 49 13.46 -4.32 -5.54
CA LYS A 49 14.66 -3.46 -5.60
C LYS A 49 15.38 -3.28 -4.27
N VAL A 50 14.74 -3.63 -3.16
CA VAL A 50 15.27 -3.42 -1.80
C VAL A 50 15.50 -4.73 -1.06
N ILE A 51 15.47 -5.86 -1.78
CA ILE A 51 15.93 -7.14 -1.26
C ILE A 51 17.45 -7.07 -1.13
N SER A 52 17.95 -7.35 0.07
CA SER A 52 19.38 -7.40 0.38
C SER A 52 20.00 -8.72 -0.08
N GLU A 53 21.31 -8.84 0.00
CA GLU A 53 22.08 -10.02 -0.42
C GLU A 53 21.69 -11.28 0.36
N ASP A 54 21.17 -11.14 1.58
CA ASP A 54 20.65 -12.23 2.40
C ASP A 54 19.25 -12.71 1.98
N GLY A 55 18.69 -12.14 0.90
CA GLY A 55 17.36 -12.46 0.41
C GLY A 55 16.23 -11.85 1.25
N ARG A 56 16.52 -10.94 2.19
CA ARG A 56 15.55 -10.32 3.08
C ARG A 56 15.34 -8.85 2.78
N ILE A 57 14.20 -8.33 3.21
CA ILE A 57 13.89 -6.90 3.16
C ILE A 57 14.10 -6.32 4.57
N HIS A 58 15.00 -5.33 4.66
CA HIS A 58 15.33 -4.66 5.92
C HIS A 58 14.67 -3.28 5.96
N THR A 59 13.64 -3.13 6.78
CA THR A 59 12.99 -1.82 7.00
C THR A 59 13.63 -1.05 8.15
N THR A 60 13.53 0.27 8.13
CA THR A 60 13.92 1.13 9.26
C THR A 60 12.68 1.64 10.00
N PHE A 61 12.60 1.38 11.30
CA PHE A 61 11.58 1.96 12.18
C PHE A 61 12.05 3.28 12.77
N ARG A 62 11.39 4.39 12.41
CA ARG A 62 11.62 5.72 12.99
C ARG A 62 10.59 6.00 14.09
N GLN A 63 11.10 6.22 15.30
CA GLN A 63 10.31 6.49 16.49
C GLN A 63 10.00 7.98 16.70
N THR A 64 10.84 8.88 16.17
CA THR A 64 10.77 10.33 16.42
C THR A 64 10.01 11.13 15.36
N LEU A 65 9.40 10.44 14.39
CA LEU A 65 8.79 11.11 13.23
C LEU A 65 7.30 11.44 13.42
N THR A 66 6.56 10.64 14.18
CA THR A 66 5.12 10.89 14.37
C THR A 66 4.86 11.65 15.66
N MET A 67 4.00 12.67 15.60
CA MET A 67 3.64 13.48 16.78
C MET A 67 2.88 12.68 17.85
N THR A 68 2.24 11.57 17.45
CA THR A 68 1.43 10.73 18.34
C THR A 68 2.23 9.60 19.00
N GLY A 69 3.56 9.52 18.78
CA GLY A 69 4.41 8.46 19.31
C GLY A 69 4.30 7.10 18.60
N ARG A 70 3.60 7.02 17.46
CA ARG A 70 3.56 5.80 16.62
C ARG A 70 4.90 5.60 15.92
N LEU A 71 5.32 4.34 15.78
CA LEU A 71 6.45 3.98 14.91
C LEU A 71 6.07 4.20 13.44
N SER A 72 7.04 4.64 12.64
CA SER A 72 6.92 4.73 11.19
C SER A 72 7.99 3.86 10.52
N SER A 73 7.58 3.02 9.57
CA SER A 73 8.47 2.19 8.76
C SER A 73 8.83 2.91 7.47
N VAL A 74 10.13 2.98 7.16
CA VAL A 74 10.66 3.60 5.95
C VAL A 74 11.72 2.71 5.31
N GLU A 75 11.92 2.90 4.00
CA GLU A 75 13.03 2.29 3.23
C GLU A 75 13.17 0.77 3.38
N PRO A 76 12.16 -0.04 3.01
CA PRO A 76 10.81 0.31 2.53
C PRO A 76 9.78 0.40 3.67
N ASN A 77 8.61 0.99 3.38
CA ASN A 77 7.48 0.99 4.34
C ASN A 77 6.73 -0.35 4.31
N LEU A 78 6.88 -1.14 5.38
CA LEU A 78 6.23 -2.43 5.56
C LEU A 78 4.95 -2.37 6.40
N GLN A 79 4.57 -1.21 6.91
CA GLN A 79 3.30 -1.03 7.64
C GLN A 79 2.10 -0.93 6.70
N ASN A 80 2.31 -0.52 5.45
CA ASN A 80 1.26 -0.27 4.47
C ASN A 80 1.12 -1.39 3.42
N ILE A 81 1.46 -2.65 3.77
CA ILE A 81 1.28 -3.79 2.86
C ILE A 81 -0.23 -4.01 2.60
N PRO A 82 -0.68 -4.16 1.33
CA PRO A 82 -2.10 -4.26 1.00
C PRO A 82 -2.78 -5.48 1.64
N VAL A 83 -4.04 -5.29 2.04
CA VAL A 83 -4.85 -6.32 2.73
C VAL A 83 -6.33 -6.29 2.32
N ARG A 84 -6.84 -5.15 1.85
CA ARG A 84 -8.28 -4.95 1.65
C ARG A 84 -8.87 -5.68 0.45
N THR A 85 -8.09 -5.88 -0.60
CA THR A 85 -8.55 -6.53 -1.85
C THR A 85 -7.91 -7.90 -1.99
N GLU A 86 -8.60 -8.85 -2.63
CA GLU A 86 -8.06 -10.21 -2.83
C GLU A 86 -6.67 -10.21 -3.48
N LEU A 87 -6.51 -9.48 -4.59
CA LEU A 87 -5.19 -9.31 -5.22
C LEU A 87 -4.15 -8.66 -4.29
N GLY A 88 -4.58 -7.82 -3.35
CA GLY A 88 -3.69 -7.22 -2.35
C GLY A 88 -3.25 -8.23 -1.30
N LYS A 89 -4.14 -9.14 -0.89
CA LYS A 89 -3.82 -10.25 0.02
C LYS A 89 -2.82 -11.23 -0.62
N GLU A 90 -2.82 -11.37 -1.94
CA GLU A 90 -1.78 -12.11 -2.68
C GLU A 90 -0.37 -11.62 -2.35
N PHE A 91 -0.15 -10.31 -2.21
CA PHE A 91 1.17 -9.77 -1.88
C PHE A 91 1.68 -10.15 -0.49
N ARG A 92 0.79 -10.41 0.48
CA ARG A 92 1.22 -10.87 1.81
C ARG A 92 1.88 -12.24 1.77
N ARG A 93 1.52 -13.10 0.81
CA ARG A 93 2.13 -14.43 0.65
C ARG A 93 3.58 -14.40 0.18
N PHE A 94 4.07 -13.26 -0.32
CA PHE A 94 5.48 -13.10 -0.66
C PHE A 94 6.37 -12.94 0.58
N PHE A 95 5.78 -12.61 1.73
CA PHE A 95 6.49 -12.58 3.01
C PHE A 95 6.39 -13.97 3.62
N ILE A 96 7.50 -14.69 3.59
CA ILE A 96 7.61 -16.07 4.09
C ILE A 96 8.49 -16.11 5.33
N ALA A 97 8.22 -17.07 6.22
CA ALA A 97 9.15 -17.42 7.27
C ALA A 97 10.37 -18.13 6.69
N GLU A 98 11.46 -18.12 7.45
CA GLU A 98 12.61 -18.98 7.17
C GLU A 98 12.25 -20.47 7.37
N ASP A 99 13.03 -21.36 6.78
CA ASP A 99 12.82 -22.81 6.90
C ASP A 99 12.78 -23.26 8.36
N GLY A 100 11.79 -24.10 8.68
CA GLY A 100 11.53 -24.56 10.05
C GLY A 100 10.86 -23.54 10.96
N CYS A 101 10.57 -22.33 10.47
CA CYS A 101 9.87 -21.28 11.21
C CYS A 101 8.45 -21.04 10.65
N VAL A 102 7.64 -20.32 11.44
CA VAL A 102 6.31 -19.86 11.04
C VAL A 102 6.15 -18.37 11.33
N LEU A 103 5.35 -17.67 10.52
CA LEU A 103 4.97 -16.30 10.81
C LEU A 103 3.81 -16.28 11.80
N ILE A 104 3.91 -15.41 12.81
CA ILE A 104 2.86 -15.17 13.79
C ILE A 104 2.40 -13.73 13.63
N ASP A 105 1.10 -13.53 13.41
CA ASP A 105 0.43 -12.24 13.37
C ASP A 105 -0.50 -12.14 14.58
N ALA A 106 -0.38 -11.07 15.36
CA ALA A 106 -1.19 -10.83 16.55
C ALA A 106 -1.56 -9.35 16.60
N ASP A 107 -2.86 -9.08 16.58
CA ASP A 107 -3.41 -7.72 16.61
C ASP A 107 -4.28 -7.54 17.86
N TYR A 108 -4.28 -6.32 18.40
CA TYR A 108 -5.12 -5.98 19.55
C TYR A 108 -6.59 -5.94 19.13
N SER A 109 -7.45 -6.67 19.84
CA SER A 109 -8.89 -6.58 19.65
C SER A 109 -9.42 -5.27 20.24
N GLN A 110 -9.74 -4.32 19.35
CA GLN A 110 -10.36 -3.02 19.66
C GLN A 110 -9.51 -2.09 20.57
N ILE A 111 -8.43 -1.55 20.02
CA ILE A 111 -7.63 -0.45 20.61
C ILE A 111 -8.03 0.93 20.06
#